data_AF-A0A8J6PM93-F1
#
_entry.id   AF-A0A8J6PM93-F1
#
_cell.length_a   1.000
_cell.length_b   1.000
_cell.length_c   1.000
_cell.angle_alpha   90.00
_cell.angle_beta   90.00
_cell.angle_gamma   90.00
#
_symmetry.space_group_name_H-M   'P 1'
#
loop_
_entity.id
_entity.type
_entity.pdbx_description
1 polymer ?
#
loop_
_entity_poly.entity_id
_entity_poly.type
_entity_poly.pdbx_seq_one_letter_code
_entity_poly.pdbx_strand_id
1 'polypeptide(L)'
;RYSHPLLSIGLPIAFIALGGFGLPGGAVYVRPGLVPPSVQRRISLAGPAVNVGLAVILLVIVRLQADGSDHAAFWFGLSFLAFLQITAAVLNLLPIPGLDGYGALEPSLSPQTRRALDQYKAFGLLAILALLFVPSINAAFFDAVYWLFELSGVPADWSRYGAYLTQFWR
;
A
#
# COMPACT_ATOMS: atom_id res chain seq x y z
N ARG A 1 -29.52 -8.37 12.81
CA ARG A 1 -28.94 -9.57 13.45
C ARG A 1 -28.00 -10.24 12.45
N TYR A 2 -26.82 -10.67 12.93
CA TYR A 2 -25.74 -11.39 12.24
C TYR A 2 -24.86 -10.56 11.28
N SER A 3 -24.08 -9.64 11.86
CA SER A 3 -22.68 -9.50 11.44
C SER A 3 -22.01 -10.85 11.75
N HIS A 4 -21.74 -11.64 10.71
CA HIS A 4 -21.10 -12.95 10.88
C HIS A 4 -19.78 -12.75 11.63
N PRO A 5 -19.62 -13.23 12.88
CA PRO A 5 -18.43 -12.98 13.69
C PRO A 5 -17.15 -13.46 12.98
N LEU A 6 -17.28 -14.54 12.22
CA LEU A 6 -16.24 -15.09 11.36
C LEU A 6 -15.78 -14.14 10.24
N LEU A 7 -16.68 -13.39 9.61
CA LEU A 7 -16.32 -12.47 8.52
C LEU A 7 -15.81 -11.13 9.06
N SER A 8 -16.38 -10.64 10.17
CA SER A 8 -16.00 -9.34 10.75
C SER A 8 -14.80 -9.39 11.69
N ILE A 9 -14.47 -10.57 12.25
CA ILE A 9 -13.36 -10.75 13.20
C ILE A 9 -12.36 -11.79 12.68
N GLY A 10 -12.84 -12.90 12.14
CA GLY A 10 -11.97 -13.96 11.61
C GLY A 10 -11.14 -13.51 10.40
N LEU A 11 -11.73 -12.74 9.48
CA LEU A 11 -11.03 -12.24 8.29
C LEU A 11 -9.92 -11.23 8.68
N PRO A 12 -10.16 -10.22 9.54
CA PRO A 12 -9.09 -9.36 10.06
C PRO A 12 -7.97 -10.11 10.80
N ILE A 13 -8.32 -11.08 11.66
CA ILE A 13 -7.32 -11.87 12.39
C ILE A 13 -6.50 -12.74 11.44
N ALA A 14 -7.13 -13.34 10.41
CA ALA A 14 -6.41 -14.09 9.38
C ALA A 14 -5.45 -13.20 8.58
N PHE A 15 -5.85 -11.97 8.23
CA PHE A 15 -4.96 -11.00 7.58
C PHE A 15 -3.78 -10.57 8.46
N ILE A 16 -4.01 -10.40 9.77
CA ILE A 16 -2.95 -10.12 10.74
C ILE A 16 -2.00 -11.33 10.86
N ALA A 17 -2.54 -12.55 10.98
CA ALA A 17 -1.77 -13.78 11.14
C ALA A 17 -0.94 -14.15 9.89
N LEU A 18 -1.47 -13.88 8.68
CA LEU A 18 -0.78 -14.12 7.42
C LEU A 18 0.39 -13.15 7.16
N GLY A 19 0.53 -12.08 7.95
CA GLY A 19 1.76 -11.27 7.96
C GLY A 19 1.58 -9.77 7.98
N GLY A 20 0.45 -9.23 8.44
CA GLY A 20 0.32 -7.77 8.63
C GLY A 20 0.47 -6.98 7.33
N PHE A 21 -0.20 -7.44 6.26
CA PHE A 21 -0.36 -6.59 5.08
C PHE A 21 -1.17 -5.35 5.47
N GLY A 22 -0.56 -4.17 5.29
CA GLY A 22 -1.27 -2.90 5.35
C GLY A 22 -2.29 -2.84 4.21
N LEU A 23 -3.49 -3.34 4.46
CA LEU A 23 -4.60 -3.17 3.55
C LEU A 23 -4.82 -1.64 3.41
N PRO A 24 -4.76 -1.08 2.19
CA PRO A 24 -5.13 0.32 2.01
C PRO A 24 -6.54 0.50 2.59
N GLY A 25 -6.68 1.49 3.48
CA GLY A 25 -7.91 1.70 4.26
C GLY A 25 -9.16 1.68 3.39
N GLY A 26 -10.28 1.22 3.96
CA GLY A 26 -11.53 1.01 3.22
C GLY A 26 -11.87 2.18 2.28
N ALA A 27 -12.03 1.86 0.99
CA ALA A 27 -12.20 2.83 -0.07
C ALA A 27 -13.37 3.79 0.20
N VAL A 28 -13.08 5.08 0.38
CA VAL A 28 -14.09 6.14 0.34
C VAL A 28 -14.39 6.42 -1.13
N TYR A 29 -15.48 5.85 -1.63
CA TYR A 29 -15.89 6.00 -3.02
C TYR A 29 -16.27 7.46 -3.32
N VAL A 30 -15.36 8.20 -3.97
CA VAL A 30 -15.69 9.49 -4.58
C VAL A 30 -16.55 9.19 -5.82
N ARG A 31 -17.78 9.73 -5.86
CA ARG A 31 -18.73 9.51 -6.96
C ARG A 31 -18.16 10.10 -8.27
N PRO A 32 -17.86 9.27 -9.29
CA PRO A 32 -17.44 9.76 -10.59
C PRO A 32 -18.63 10.46 -11.26
N GLY A 33 -18.56 11.78 -11.44
CA GLY A 33 -19.62 12.56 -12.08
C GLY A 33 -19.85 13.95 -11.48
N LEU A 34 -19.35 14.21 -10.27
CA LEU A 34 -19.51 15.51 -9.59
C LEU A 34 -18.29 16.45 -9.77
N VAL A 35 -17.20 15.95 -10.34
CA VAL A 35 -15.91 16.67 -10.43
C VAL A 35 -15.27 16.54 -11.82
N PRO A 36 -14.58 17.59 -12.32
CA PRO A 36 -13.90 17.54 -13.60
C PRO A 36 -12.84 16.42 -13.67
N PRO A 37 -12.57 15.87 -14.88
CA PRO A 37 -11.55 14.84 -15.12
C PRO A 37 -10.17 15.12 -14.50
N SER A 38 -9.72 16.38 -14.56
CA SER A 38 -8.44 16.82 -14.00
C SER A 38 -8.43 16.82 -12.48
N VAL A 39 -9.55 17.15 -11.85
CA VAL A 39 -9.72 17.16 -10.38
C VAL A 39 -9.82 15.72 -9.87
N GLN A 40 -10.56 14.86 -10.57
CA GLN A 40 -10.63 13.43 -10.24
C GLN A 40 -9.23 12.79 -10.24
N ARG A 41 -8.41 13.06 -11.27
CA ARG A 41 -7.03 12.56 -11.33
C ARG A 41 -6.19 13.04 -10.13
N ARG A 42 -6.30 14.31 -9.75
CA ARG A 42 -5.55 14.87 -8.61
C ARG A 42 -5.99 14.26 -7.28
N ILE A 43 -7.30 14.05 -7.09
CA ILE A 43 -7.84 13.42 -5.87
C ILE A 43 -7.31 11.99 -5.75
N SER A 44 -7.35 11.20 -6.83
CA SER A 44 -6.84 9.83 -6.81
C SER A 44 -5.32 9.80 -6.56
N LEU A 45 -4.54 10.68 -7.18
CA LEU A 45 -3.09 10.73 -6.95
C LEU A 45 -2.69 11.29 -5.58
N ALA A 46 -3.60 11.94 -4.84
CA ALA A 46 -3.28 12.52 -3.54
C ALA A 46 -2.89 11.45 -2.51
N GLY A 47 -3.59 10.32 -2.48
CA GLY A 47 -3.27 9.20 -1.58
C GLY A 47 -1.84 8.67 -1.78
N PRO A 48 -1.50 8.19 -2.99
CA PRO A 48 -0.14 7.75 -3.31
C PRO A 48 0.92 8.83 -3.09
N ALA A 49 0.61 10.10 -3.42
CA ALA A 49 1.56 11.20 -3.21
C ALA A 49 1.88 11.43 -1.73
N VAL A 50 0.88 11.33 -0.84
CA VAL A 50 1.11 11.42 0.61
C VAL A 50 1.94 10.24 1.09
N ASN A 51 1.65 9.01 0.64
CA ASN A 51 2.44 7.84 1.00
C ASN A 51 3.91 8.00 0.56
N VAL A 52 4.16 8.45 -0.68
CA VAL A 52 5.52 8.73 -1.18
C VAL A 52 6.19 9.82 -0.35
N GLY A 53 5.49 10.94 -0.09
CA GLY A 53 6.03 12.04 0.70
C GLY A 53 6.42 11.61 2.12
N LEU A 54 5.56 10.85 2.79
CA LEU A 54 5.83 10.29 4.11
C LEU A 54 7.00 9.29 4.08
N ALA A 55 7.05 8.41 3.08
CA ALA A 55 8.17 7.48 2.91
C ALA A 55 9.50 8.23 2.81
N VAL A 56 9.57 9.25 1.95
CA VAL A 56 10.79 10.06 1.78
C VAL A 56 11.17 10.77 3.07
N ILE A 57 10.23 11.40 3.76
CA ILE A 57 10.49 12.09 5.03
C ILE A 57 11.06 11.11 6.06
N LEU A 58 10.42 9.94 6.23
CA LEU A 58 10.86 8.93 7.19
C LEU A 58 12.26 8.40 6.85
N LEU A 59 12.52 8.08 5.59
CA LEU A 59 13.83 7.56 5.16
C LEU A 59 14.94 8.59 5.32
N VAL A 60 14.68 9.87 5.01
CA VAL A 60 15.64 10.95 5.23
C VAL A 60 15.94 11.09 6.72
N ILE A 61 14.92 11.05 7.58
CA ILE A 61 15.11 11.12 9.04
C ILE A 61 15.97 9.94 9.52
N VAL A 62 15.62 8.71 9.12
CA VAL A 62 16.39 7.50 9.50
C VAL A 62 17.83 7.63 9.02
N ARG A 63 18.04 8.01 7.75
CA ARG A 63 19.37 8.10 7.14
C ARG A 63 20.28 9.12 7.83
N LEU A 64 19.72 10.21 8.35
CA LEU A 64 20.47 11.30 8.97
C LEU A 64 20.66 11.14 10.48
N GLN A 65 19.75 10.45 11.17
CA GLN A 65 19.67 10.46 12.63
C GLN A 65 19.92 9.10 13.29
N ALA A 66 19.90 8.00 12.53
CA ALA A 66 20.02 6.68 13.14
C ALA A 66 21.47 6.28 13.46
N ASP A 67 22.44 6.79 12.71
CA ASP A 67 23.87 6.50 12.90
C ASP A 67 24.33 6.97 14.30
N GLY A 68 24.84 6.03 15.10
CA GLY A 68 25.37 6.31 16.45
C GLY A 68 24.31 6.44 17.56
N SER A 69 23.06 6.05 17.30
CA SER A 69 21.99 6.07 18.31
C SER A 69 21.86 4.76 19.09
N ASP A 70 21.47 4.85 20.37
CA ASP A 70 21.28 3.69 21.25
C ASP A 70 19.89 3.01 21.09
N HIS A 71 19.05 3.53 20.20
CA HIS A 71 17.65 3.12 20.07
C HIS A 71 17.37 2.33 18.79
N ALA A 72 18.15 1.27 18.52
CA ALA A 72 18.06 0.47 17.30
C ALA A 72 16.62 0.01 16.96
N ALA A 73 15.85 -0.44 17.97
CA ALA A 73 14.47 -0.89 17.77
C ALA A 73 13.53 0.21 17.23
N PHE A 74 13.72 1.46 17.67
CA PHE A 74 12.95 2.61 17.19
C PHE A 74 13.23 2.88 15.71
N TRP A 75 14.51 2.86 15.31
CA TRP A 75 14.90 3.10 13.92
C TRP A 75 14.50 1.97 12.98
N PHE A 76 14.54 0.72 13.44
CA PHE A 76 13.98 -0.41 12.71
C PHE A 76 12.46 -0.26 12.54
N GLY A 77 11.74 0.18 13.57
CA GLY A 77 10.32 0.50 13.49
C GLY A 77 10.01 1.61 12.48
N LEU A 78 10.76 2.72 12.49
CA LEU A 78 10.59 3.79 11.51
C LEU A 78 10.93 3.35 10.07
N SER A 79 11.97 2.54 9.91
CA SER A 79 12.35 1.95 8.63
C SER A 79 11.24 1.05 8.09
N PHE A 80 10.66 0.21 8.95
CA PHE A 80 9.51 -0.61 8.58
C PHE A 80 8.28 0.23 8.25
N LEU A 81 8.00 1.30 9.00
CA LEU A 81 6.91 2.21 8.67
C LEU A 81 7.11 2.86 7.29
N ALA A 82 8.33 3.32 6.97
CA ALA A 82 8.66 3.85 5.67
C ALA A 82 8.46 2.81 4.55
N PHE A 83 8.89 1.57 4.78
CA PHE A 83 8.66 0.45 3.88
C PHE A 83 7.17 0.20 3.62
N LEU A 84 6.32 0.27 4.65
CA LEU A 84 4.86 0.16 4.49
C LEU A 84 4.29 1.32 3.65
N GLN A 85 4.81 2.54 3.81
CA GLN A 85 4.39 3.68 2.98
C GLN A 85 4.76 3.48 1.50
N ILE A 86 5.97 2.99 1.20
CA ILE A 86 6.39 2.65 -0.17
C ILE A 86 5.50 1.56 -0.74
N THR A 87 5.27 0.49 0.03
CA THR A 87 4.40 -0.62 -0.36
C THR A 87 2.99 -0.12 -0.72
N ALA A 88 2.40 0.72 0.14
CA ALA A 88 1.08 1.30 -0.09
C ALA A 88 1.07 2.23 -1.32
N ALA A 89 2.12 3.03 -1.54
CA ALA A 89 2.24 3.86 -2.74
C ALA A 89 2.32 3.03 -4.02
N VAL A 90 3.17 1.98 -4.05
CA VAL A 90 3.33 1.11 -5.21
C VAL A 90 2.02 0.39 -5.51
N LEU A 91 1.37 -0.21 -4.50
CA LEU A 91 0.07 -0.84 -4.67
C LEU A 91 -0.96 0.14 -5.20
N ASN A 92 -1.11 1.30 -4.57
CA ASN A 92 -2.13 2.26 -4.96
C ASN A 92 -1.88 2.87 -6.34
N LEU A 93 -0.65 2.86 -6.85
CA LEU A 93 -0.35 3.32 -8.22
C LEU A 93 -0.63 2.26 -9.30
N LEU A 94 -0.89 1.01 -8.93
CA LEU A 94 -1.22 -0.03 -9.91
C LEU A 94 -2.51 0.33 -10.68
N PRO A 95 -2.56 0.08 -12.00
CA PRO A 95 -3.70 0.42 -12.86
C PRO A 95 -4.84 -0.60 -12.71
N ILE A 96 -5.21 -0.95 -11.47
CA ILE A 96 -6.23 -1.95 -11.15
C ILE A 96 -7.52 -1.24 -10.73
N PRO A 97 -8.69 -1.59 -11.32
CA PRO A 97 -9.97 -0.98 -10.97
C PRO A 97 -10.23 -1.04 -9.46
N GLY A 98 -10.53 0.11 -8.84
CA GLY A 98 -10.73 0.20 -7.39
C GLY A 98 -9.54 0.75 -6.61
N LEU A 99 -8.38 0.90 -7.25
CA LEU A 99 -7.23 1.64 -6.70
C LEU A 99 -7.12 3.05 -7.27
N ASP A 100 -6.31 3.86 -6.58
CA ASP A 100 -6.01 5.25 -6.94
C ASP A 100 -5.36 5.40 -8.33
N GLY A 101 -4.47 4.48 -8.71
CA GLY A 101 -3.78 4.47 -10.00
C GLY A 101 -4.75 4.30 -11.17
N TYR A 102 -5.75 3.44 -10.99
CA TYR A 102 -6.87 3.36 -11.93
C TYR A 102 -7.70 4.64 -11.92
N GLY A 103 -8.01 5.22 -10.77
CA GLY A 103 -8.74 6.50 -10.69
C GLY A 103 -8.04 7.67 -11.39
N ALA A 104 -6.70 7.66 -11.42
CA ALA A 104 -5.89 8.63 -12.16
C ALA A 104 -5.96 8.43 -13.69
N LEU A 105 -6.04 7.17 -14.13
CA LEU A 105 -6.12 6.78 -15.54
C LEU A 105 -7.55 6.83 -16.10
N GLU A 106 -8.55 6.59 -15.25
CA GLU A 106 -9.97 6.49 -15.58
C GLU A 106 -10.48 7.62 -16.48
N PRO A 107 -10.16 8.90 -16.25
CA PRO A 107 -10.65 9.98 -17.10
C PRO A 107 -10.08 9.97 -18.53
N SER A 108 -8.97 9.26 -18.74
CA SER A 108 -8.29 9.10 -20.03
C SER A 108 -8.84 7.92 -20.84
N LEU A 109 -9.63 7.03 -20.21
CA LEU A 109 -10.19 5.85 -20.86
C LEU A 109 -11.46 6.18 -21.65
N SER A 110 -11.73 5.39 -22.69
CA SER A 110 -12.98 5.51 -23.45
C SER A 110 -14.21 5.27 -22.54
N PRO A 111 -15.38 5.87 -22.83
CA PRO A 111 -16.59 5.65 -22.04
C PRO A 111 -17.04 4.18 -22.01
N GLN A 112 -16.77 3.42 -23.07
CA GLN A 112 -17.09 2.00 -23.17
C GLN A 112 -16.21 1.17 -22.21
N THR A 113 -14.91 1.44 -22.22
CA THR A 113 -13.94 0.77 -21.32
C THR A 113 -14.24 1.08 -19.86
N ARG A 114 -14.60 2.34 -19.52
CA ARG A 114 -14.96 2.70 -18.15
C ARG A 114 -16.15 1.90 -17.62
N ARG A 115 -17.25 1.83 -18.39
CA ARG A 115 -18.44 1.06 -17.98
C ARG A 115 -18.13 -0.43 -17.81
N ALA A 116 -17.30 -1.00 -18.69
CA ALA A 116 -16.90 -2.40 -18.59
C ALA A 116 -16.03 -2.68 -17.35
N LEU A 117 -15.25 -1.69 -16.89
CA LEU A 117 -14.35 -1.81 -15.74
C LEU A 117 -14.99 -1.39 -14.41
N ASP A 118 -16.05 -0.59 -14.45
CA ASP A 118 -16.77 -0.12 -13.25
C ASP A 118 -17.31 -1.28 -12.40
N GLN A 119 -17.82 -2.35 -13.03
CA GLN A 119 -18.30 -3.55 -12.33
C GLN A 119 -17.18 -4.29 -11.56
N TYR A 120 -15.92 -4.12 -11.96
CA TYR A 120 -14.78 -4.78 -11.33
C TYR A 120 -14.14 -3.97 -10.21
N LYS A 121 -14.52 -2.70 -10.01
CA LYS A 121 -13.96 -1.84 -8.96
C LYS A 121 -14.07 -2.45 -7.55
N ALA A 122 -15.18 -3.12 -7.25
CA ALA A 122 -15.40 -3.78 -5.96
C ALA A 122 -14.46 -4.98 -5.73
N PHE A 123 -13.97 -5.60 -6.81
CA PHE A 123 -13.10 -6.78 -6.76
C PHE A 123 -11.61 -6.45 -6.89
N GLY A 124 -11.25 -5.18 -7.13
CA GLY A 124 -9.86 -4.76 -7.33
C GLY A 124 -8.91 -5.20 -6.23
N LEU A 125 -9.29 -4.94 -4.97
CA LEU A 125 -8.50 -5.35 -3.81
C LEU A 125 -8.33 -6.88 -3.74
N LEU A 126 -9.40 -7.63 -4.02
CA LEU A 126 -9.35 -9.09 -4.02
C LEU A 126 -8.46 -9.62 -5.15
N ALA A 127 -8.49 -8.99 -6.31
CA ALA A 127 -7.63 -9.34 -7.44
C ALA A 127 -6.15 -9.14 -7.11
N ILE A 128 -5.80 -8.03 -6.44
CA ILE A 128 -4.43 -7.77 -5.98
C ILE A 128 -3.98 -8.82 -4.96
N LEU A 129 -4.82 -9.11 -3.97
CA LEU A 129 -4.52 -10.14 -2.99
C LEU A 129 -4.27 -11.48 -3.68
N ALA A 130 -5.17 -11.89 -4.59
CA ALA A 130 -5.01 -13.12 -5.36
C ALA A 130 -3.71 -13.15 -6.19
N LEU A 131 -3.33 -12.03 -6.81
CA LEU A 131 -2.06 -11.91 -7.55
C LEU A 131 -0.85 -12.03 -6.60
N LEU A 132 -0.92 -11.42 -5.42
CA LEU A 132 0.15 -11.51 -4.41
C LEU A 132 0.23 -12.87 -3.72
N PHE A 133 -0.75 -13.76 -3.87
CA PHE A 133 -0.62 -15.17 -3.46
C PHE A 133 0.27 -15.98 -4.41
N VAL A 134 0.48 -15.51 -5.64
CA VAL A 134 1.39 -16.18 -6.58
C VAL A 134 2.84 -15.87 -6.16
N PRO A 135 3.66 -16.88 -5.81
CA PRO A 135 4.98 -16.64 -5.22
C PRO A 135 5.92 -15.80 -6.10
N SER A 136 5.90 -16.00 -7.42
CA SER A 136 6.73 -15.25 -8.36
C SER A 136 6.32 -13.77 -8.45
N ILE A 137 5.02 -13.48 -8.42
CA ILE A 137 4.50 -12.10 -8.42
C ILE A 137 4.79 -11.43 -7.09
N ASN A 138 4.59 -12.14 -5.98
CA ASN A 138 4.90 -11.66 -4.65
C ASN A 138 6.37 -11.26 -4.52
N ALA A 139 7.28 -12.15 -4.93
CA ALA A 139 8.71 -11.89 -4.92
C ALA A 139 9.06 -10.68 -5.78
N ALA A 140 8.64 -10.65 -7.06
CA ALA A 140 8.93 -9.52 -7.95
C ALA A 140 8.37 -8.19 -7.43
N PHE A 141 7.18 -8.21 -6.81
CA PHE A 141 6.58 -7.04 -6.19
C PHE A 141 7.42 -6.52 -5.03
N PHE A 142 7.77 -7.38 -4.07
CA PHE A 142 8.57 -6.97 -2.92
C PHE A 142 10.01 -6.62 -3.28
N ASP A 143 10.61 -7.27 -4.28
CA ASP A 143 11.91 -6.90 -4.82
C ASP A 143 11.90 -5.47 -5.36
N ALA A 144 10.85 -5.08 -6.09
CA ALA A 144 10.69 -3.71 -6.55
C ALA A 144 10.53 -2.70 -5.38
N VAL A 145 9.76 -3.07 -4.35
CA VAL A 145 9.60 -2.23 -3.14
C VAL A 145 10.91 -2.08 -2.38
N TYR A 146 11.66 -3.16 -2.18
CA TYR A 146 12.97 -3.11 -1.53
C TYR A 146 13.97 -2.33 -2.34
N TRP A 147 13.99 -2.48 -3.66
CA TRP A 147 14.83 -1.69 -4.54
C TRP A 147 14.52 -0.19 -4.39
N LEU A 148 13.25 0.22 -4.38
CA LEU A 148 12.84 1.61 -4.13
C LEU A 148 13.26 2.11 -2.74
N PHE A 149 13.14 1.26 -1.72
CA PHE A 149 13.55 1.57 -0.35
C PHE A 149 15.05 1.85 -0.27
N GLU A 150 15.87 1.00 -0.88
CA GLU A 150 17.33 1.09 -0.85
C GLU A 150 17.88 2.29 -1.63
N LEU A 151 17.10 2.92 -2.51
CA LEU A 151 17.47 4.20 -3.14
C LEU A 151 17.73 5.31 -2.11
N SER A 152 17.17 5.20 -0.90
CA SER A 152 17.43 6.12 0.21
C SER A 152 18.82 5.94 0.85
N GLY A 153 19.50 4.84 0.55
CA GLY A 153 20.74 4.42 1.21
C GLY A 153 20.53 3.80 2.60
N VAL A 154 19.28 3.64 3.06
CA VAL A 154 18.97 2.87 4.28
C VAL A 154 18.96 1.37 3.93
N PRO A 155 19.66 0.51 4.68
CA PRO A 155 19.69 -0.93 4.40
C PRO A 155 18.30 -1.57 4.52
N ALA A 156 17.89 -2.39 3.54
CA ALA A 156 16.59 -3.07 3.58
C ALA A 156 16.40 -3.94 4.83
N ASP A 157 17.48 -4.50 5.38
CA ASP A 157 17.44 -5.31 6.60
C ASP A 157 16.85 -4.57 7.80
N TRP A 158 16.96 -3.24 7.86
CA TRP A 158 16.36 -2.44 8.94
C TRP A 158 14.84 -2.51 8.92
N SER A 159 14.25 -2.49 7.72
CA SER A 159 12.80 -2.68 7.57
C SER A 159 12.38 -4.11 7.91
N ARG A 160 13.23 -5.12 7.60
CA ARG A 160 12.99 -6.52 7.96
C ARG A 160 13.04 -6.76 9.47
N TYR A 161 14.02 -6.15 10.15
CA TYR A 161 14.08 -6.18 11.62
C TYR A 161 12.89 -5.47 12.24
N GLY A 162 12.45 -4.34 11.67
CA GLY A 162 11.24 -3.67 12.13
C GLY A 162 9.99 -4.54 11.96
N ALA A 163 9.86 -5.21 10.80
CA ALA A 163 8.78 -6.19 10.57
C ALA A 163 8.81 -7.30 11.62
N TYR A 164 9.98 -7.88 11.89
CA TYR A 164 10.16 -8.91 12.92
C TYR A 164 9.76 -8.41 14.32
N LEU A 165 10.22 -7.22 14.73
CA LEU A 165 9.88 -6.61 16.02
C LEU A 165 8.39 -6.31 16.17
N THR A 166 7.71 -5.96 15.08
CA THR A 166 6.26 -5.72 15.10
C THR A 166 5.43 -7.00 15.07
N GLN A 167 6.00 -8.14 14.69
CA GLN A 167 5.36 -9.46 14.66
C GLN A 167 5.74 -10.32 15.88
N PHE A 168 5.79 -9.71 17.06
CA PHE A 168 6.27 -10.34 18.31
C PHE A 168 5.48 -11.58 18.77
N TRP A 169 4.32 -11.86 18.17
CA TRP A 169 3.45 -12.99 18.50
C TRP A 169 3.69 -14.25 17.66
N ARG A 170 4.60 -14.18 16.68
CA ARG A 170 5.00 -15.35 15.88
C ARG A 170 6.01 -16.22 16.63
#